data_AF-A0A0R1SF87-F1
#
_entry.id   AF-A0A0R1SF87-F1
#
_cell.length_a   1.000
_cell.length_b   1.000
_cell.length_c   1.000
_cell.angle_alpha   90.00
_cell.angle_beta   90.00
_cell.angle_gamma   90.00
#
_symmetry.space_group_name_H-M   'P 1'
#
loop_
_entity.id
_entity.type
_entity.pdbx_description
1 polymer ?
#
loop_
_entity_poly.entity_id
_entity_poly.type
_entity_poly.pdbx_seq_one_letter_code
_entity_poly.pdbx_strand_id
1 'polypeptide(L)'
;MTMKKKKYFLILFIPLFFMFLSGCSNLGIHTTKDNYDATGLVAVIKGKTTKADKLTYTLNGKTKKVKLHNKHFAFSVPVSAQNQTVRLTVSNGKEKQSQSVTVNKIAEIADYTAFAQEYNYYSLLDGVQSDQLPLIAKDGILKYKRNNGTQMYLNVQGSNLMGVAMKGSLSDRNRKANLTKFKASLSLIAQLSGANQKAVIKHFNKQLKHLNESSKTTIKPYQSHNIEFNMDLADDAFYVYVTK
;
A
#
# COMPACT_ATOMS: atom_id res chain seq x y z
N MET A 1 -16.57 -70.23 20.69
CA MET A 1 -16.51 -68.98 19.91
C MET A 1 -17.08 -67.88 20.80
N THR A 2 -16.40 -66.83 21.21
CA THR A 2 -15.24 -66.13 20.64
C THR A 2 -14.52 -65.38 21.77
N MET A 3 -13.19 -65.34 21.71
CA MET A 3 -12.30 -64.90 22.79
C MET A 3 -12.22 -63.38 22.99
N LYS A 4 -11.94 -63.01 24.25
CA LYS A 4 -11.41 -61.74 24.79
C LYS A 4 -10.49 -60.95 23.84
N LYS A 5 -10.47 -59.63 24.02
CA LYS A 5 -9.22 -58.82 24.11
C LYS A 5 -9.49 -57.44 24.75
N LYS A 6 -9.20 -57.33 26.06
CA LYS A 6 -8.91 -56.04 26.70
C LYS A 6 -7.56 -55.57 26.16
N LYS A 7 -7.47 -54.35 25.64
CA LYS A 7 -6.18 -53.71 25.32
C LYS A 7 -5.92 -52.59 26.31
N TYR A 8 -4.73 -52.68 26.86
CA TYR A 8 -4.24 -51.94 28.00
C TYR A 8 -3.93 -50.49 27.63
N PHE A 9 -4.46 -49.62 28.47
CA PHE A 9 -3.94 -48.33 28.85
C PHE A 9 -2.42 -48.41 29.10
N LEU A 10 -1.62 -47.75 28.26
CA LEU A 10 -0.20 -47.55 28.49
C LEU A 10 0.09 -46.06 28.28
N ILE A 11 -0.08 -45.32 29.39
CA ILE A 11 0.40 -43.96 29.55
C ILE A 11 1.92 -44.00 29.40
N LEU A 12 2.42 -43.42 28.32
CA LEU A 12 3.83 -43.11 28.17
C LEU A 12 4.11 -41.79 28.89
N PHE A 13 4.62 -41.88 30.12
CA PHE A 13 5.24 -40.76 30.83
C PHE A 13 6.52 -40.36 30.09
N ILE A 14 6.42 -39.43 29.14
CA ILE A 14 7.58 -38.72 28.60
C ILE A 14 7.92 -37.63 29.60
N PRO A 15 9.17 -37.53 30.10
CA PRO A 15 9.55 -36.44 30.97
C PRO A 15 9.48 -35.14 30.16
N LEU A 16 8.43 -34.36 30.40
CA LEU A 16 8.24 -33.02 29.86
C LEU A 16 9.19 -32.05 30.59
N PHE A 17 10.49 -32.28 30.48
CA PHE A 17 11.55 -31.41 30.99
C PHE A 17 12.40 -30.88 29.83
N PHE A 18 11.73 -30.31 28.83
CA PHE A 18 12.30 -29.17 28.12
C PHE A 18 11.76 -27.93 28.81
N MET A 19 12.38 -27.59 29.95
CA MET A 19 12.43 -26.19 30.36
C MET A 19 12.93 -25.44 29.14
N PHE A 20 12.03 -24.72 28.46
CA PHE A 20 12.43 -23.60 27.65
C PHE A 20 13.22 -22.72 28.61
N LEU A 21 14.56 -22.81 28.51
CA LEU A 21 15.43 -21.70 28.85
C LEU A 21 15.02 -20.59 27.88
N SER A 22 13.90 -19.93 28.16
CA SER A 22 13.66 -18.56 27.75
C SER A 22 14.68 -17.74 28.51
N GLY A 23 15.96 -17.87 28.14
CA GLY A 23 16.90 -16.81 28.37
C GLY A 23 16.24 -15.59 27.76
N CYS A 24 15.89 -14.61 28.59
CA CYS A 24 15.29 -13.36 28.15
C CYS A 24 16.21 -12.75 27.09
N SER A 25 15.98 -13.07 25.82
CA SER A 25 16.78 -12.50 24.74
C SER A 25 16.43 -11.02 24.76
N ASN A 26 17.42 -10.19 25.03
CA ASN A 26 17.25 -8.74 24.96
C ASN A 26 17.13 -8.25 23.49
N LEU A 27 17.23 -9.16 22.52
CA LEU A 27 16.80 -8.92 21.14
C LEU A 27 15.28 -8.82 21.10
N GLY A 28 14.76 -7.87 20.34
CA GLY A 28 13.34 -7.57 20.35
C GLY A 28 12.96 -6.67 19.19
N ILE A 29 11.73 -6.84 18.73
CA ILE A 29 11.07 -5.99 17.77
C ILE A 29 9.70 -5.62 18.34
N HIS A 30 9.36 -4.34 18.22
CA HIS A 30 8.07 -3.81 18.63
C HIS A 30 7.52 -2.95 17.52
N THR A 31 6.47 -3.43 16.87
CA THR A 31 5.67 -2.65 15.93
C THR A 31 4.71 -1.74 16.70
N THR A 32 4.31 -0.63 16.08
CA THR A 32 3.34 0.30 16.69
C THR A 32 1.92 -0.27 16.74
N LYS A 33 1.61 -1.26 15.88
CA LYS A 33 0.34 -1.98 15.79
C LYS A 33 0.62 -3.43 15.35
N ASP A 34 -0.36 -4.31 15.53
CA ASP A 34 -0.34 -5.66 14.95
C ASP A 34 -1.09 -5.73 13.62
N ASN A 35 -2.05 -4.83 13.41
CA ASN A 35 -2.81 -4.68 12.18
C ASN A 35 -2.63 -3.26 11.63
N TYR A 36 -2.36 -3.17 10.33
CA TYR A 36 -2.09 -1.92 9.63
C TYR A 36 -3.08 -1.74 8.48
N ASP A 37 -3.78 -0.62 8.49
CA ASP A 37 -4.65 -0.19 7.40
C ASP A 37 -3.86 0.57 6.33
N ALA A 38 -4.46 0.65 5.14
CA ALA A 38 -3.92 1.42 4.03
C ALA A 38 -3.84 2.92 4.37
N THR A 39 -2.78 3.56 3.89
CA THR A 39 -2.67 5.01 3.75
C THR A 39 -2.36 5.29 2.29
N GLY A 40 -3.39 5.53 1.48
CA GLY A 40 -3.27 5.58 0.02
C GLY A 40 -2.96 4.20 -0.57
N LEU A 41 -1.86 4.09 -1.33
CA LEU A 41 -1.50 2.85 -2.04
C LEU A 41 -0.79 1.78 -1.21
N VAL A 42 -0.38 2.12 0.02
CA VAL A 42 0.47 1.28 0.86
C VAL A 42 0.04 1.35 2.31
N ALA A 43 0.35 0.31 3.08
CA ALA A 43 0.36 0.39 4.55
C ALA A 43 1.79 0.69 5.02
N VAL A 44 1.94 1.63 5.95
CA VAL A 44 3.25 1.99 6.53
C VAL A 44 3.44 1.30 7.86
N ILE A 45 4.27 0.26 7.86
CA ILE A 45 4.64 -0.47 9.08
C ILE A 45 5.76 0.29 9.77
N LYS A 46 5.56 0.61 11.05
CA LYS A 46 6.50 1.39 11.87
C LYS A 46 6.77 0.69 13.19
N GLY A 47 7.95 0.90 13.74
CA GLY A 47 8.31 0.34 15.02
C GLY A 47 9.72 0.68 15.46
N LYS A 48 10.16 -0.04 16.48
CA LYS A 48 11.52 0.04 17.03
C LYS A 48 12.06 -1.34 17.33
N THR A 49 13.38 -1.41 17.41
CA THR A 49 14.14 -2.60 17.81
C THR A 49 14.93 -2.28 19.07
N THR A 50 15.32 -3.31 19.83
CA THR A 50 16.14 -3.14 21.04
C THR A 50 17.63 -3.30 20.71
N LYS A 51 18.12 -4.53 20.64
CA LYS A 51 19.53 -4.89 20.37
C LYS A 51 19.77 -5.41 18.95
N ALA A 52 18.87 -5.12 18.00
CA ALA A 52 19.01 -5.57 16.63
C ALA A 52 19.86 -4.61 15.79
N ASP A 53 20.70 -5.14 14.91
CA ASP A 53 21.47 -4.35 13.93
C ASP A 53 20.95 -4.54 12.51
N LYS A 54 20.19 -5.62 12.28
CA LYS A 54 19.60 -5.95 10.99
C LYS A 54 18.11 -6.21 11.15
N LEU A 55 17.33 -5.64 10.24
CA LEU A 55 15.91 -5.92 10.08
C LEU A 55 15.63 -6.34 8.64
N THR A 56 14.84 -7.41 8.50
CA THR A 56 14.26 -7.83 7.23
C THR A 56 12.76 -8.01 7.39
N TYR A 57 12.01 -7.87 6.31
CA TYR A 57 10.63 -8.35 6.25
C TYR A 57 10.47 -9.34 5.11
N THR A 58 9.59 -10.31 5.30
CA THR A 58 9.17 -11.26 4.26
C THR A 58 7.70 -11.04 3.95
N LEU A 59 7.38 -10.90 2.67
CA LEU A 59 6.03 -10.78 2.13
C LEU A 59 5.95 -11.65 0.88
N ASN A 60 4.93 -12.51 0.79
CA ASN A 60 4.71 -13.40 -0.36
C ASN A 60 5.98 -14.17 -0.78
N GLY A 61 6.70 -14.72 0.21
CA GLY A 61 7.96 -15.45 0.01
C GLY A 61 9.18 -14.61 -0.35
N LYS A 62 9.04 -13.29 -0.53
CA LYS A 62 10.13 -12.37 -0.88
C LYS A 62 10.62 -11.62 0.35
N THR A 63 11.91 -11.73 0.63
CA THR A 63 12.57 -11.06 1.76
C THR A 63 13.23 -9.76 1.31
N LYS A 64 13.01 -8.67 2.04
CA LYS A 64 13.66 -7.38 1.82
C LYS A 64 14.33 -6.85 3.08
N LYS A 65 15.46 -6.17 2.91
CA LYS A 65 16.17 -5.47 3.99
C LYS A 65 15.46 -4.16 4.31
N VAL A 66 15.37 -3.83 5.60
CA VAL A 66 14.85 -2.55 6.10
C VAL A 66 15.98 -1.81 6.77
N LYS A 67 16.13 -0.53 6.45
CA LYS A 67 17.10 0.33 7.12
C LYS A 67 16.59 0.67 8.52
N LEU A 68 17.47 0.55 9.50
CA LEU A 68 17.24 1.05 10.85
C LEU A 68 17.84 2.45 10.96
N HIS A 69 17.09 3.39 11.52
CA HIS A 69 17.57 4.72 11.87
C HIS A 69 17.42 4.88 13.38
N ASN A 70 18.54 4.92 14.11
CA ASN A 70 18.55 4.95 15.58
C ASN A 70 17.64 3.87 16.20
N LYS A 71 17.73 2.64 15.69
CA LYS A 71 16.90 1.47 16.07
C LYS A 71 15.40 1.59 15.75
N HIS A 72 14.94 2.69 15.17
CA HIS A 72 13.59 2.83 14.60
C HIS A 72 13.55 2.37 13.15
N PHE A 73 12.36 1.97 12.70
CA PHE A 73 12.10 1.63 11.32
C PHE A 73 10.73 2.10 10.85
N ALA A 74 10.65 2.38 9.56
CA ALA A 74 9.41 2.54 8.83
C ALA A 74 9.62 1.97 7.42
N PHE A 75 8.66 1.20 6.92
CA PHE A 75 8.66 0.74 5.53
C PHE A 75 7.23 0.56 5.02
N SER A 76 7.08 0.68 3.70
CA SER A 76 5.79 0.59 3.02
C SER A 76 5.60 -0.81 2.43
N VAL A 77 4.39 -1.34 2.61
CA VAL A 77 3.92 -2.57 1.99
C VAL A 77 2.75 -2.22 1.06
N PRO A 78 2.82 -2.53 -0.24
CA PRO A 78 1.67 -2.40 -1.14
C PRO A 78 0.50 -3.23 -0.63
N VAL A 79 -0.66 -2.59 -0.49
CA VAL A 79 -1.89 -3.25 -0.06
C VAL A 79 -2.45 -4.14 -1.16
N SER A 80 -3.29 -5.10 -0.79
CA SER A 80 -3.90 -6.06 -1.74
C SER A 80 -5.35 -6.36 -1.39
N ALA A 81 -6.04 -7.08 -2.28
CA ALA A 81 -7.41 -7.56 -2.04
C ALA A 81 -7.50 -8.66 -0.97
N GLN A 82 -6.36 -9.10 -0.43
CA GLN A 82 -6.27 -10.09 0.63
C GLN A 82 -5.48 -9.54 1.82
N ASN A 83 -5.77 -10.08 3.01
CA ASN A 83 -4.96 -9.78 4.18
C ASN A 83 -3.54 -10.32 3.96
N GLN A 84 -2.54 -9.49 4.19
CA GLN A 84 -1.14 -9.85 3.95
C GLN A 84 -0.42 -10.00 5.27
N THR A 85 0.13 -11.18 5.55
CA THR A 85 1.03 -11.38 6.68
C THR A 85 2.43 -10.94 6.31
N VAL A 86 2.93 -9.93 7.03
CA VAL A 86 4.31 -9.45 6.91
C VAL A 86 5.10 -10.02 8.07
N ARG A 87 6.06 -10.90 7.78
CA ARG A 87 6.94 -11.46 8.81
C ARG A 87 8.20 -10.61 8.93
N LEU A 88 8.32 -9.87 10.01
CA LEU A 88 9.52 -9.12 10.37
C LEU A 88 10.51 -10.07 11.06
N THR A 89 11.79 -9.97 10.72
CA THR A 89 12.87 -10.70 11.38
C THR A 89 14.02 -9.77 11.69
N VAL A 90 14.33 -9.66 12.99
CA VAL A 90 15.48 -8.92 13.51
C VAL A 90 16.61 -9.85 13.89
N SER A 91 17.84 -9.33 13.81
CA SER A 91 19.04 -10.07 14.24
C SER A 91 20.14 -9.12 14.73
N ASN A 92 20.94 -9.61 15.67
CA ASN A 92 22.21 -9.02 16.12
C ASN A 92 23.44 -9.82 15.62
N GLY A 93 23.25 -10.72 14.65
CA GLY A 93 24.30 -11.60 14.11
C GLY A 93 24.45 -12.94 14.82
N LYS A 94 24.01 -13.06 16.08
CA LYS A 94 24.02 -14.32 16.86
C LYS A 94 22.61 -14.90 17.01
N GLU A 95 21.68 -14.03 17.37
CA GLU A 95 20.29 -14.36 17.64
C GLU A 95 19.38 -13.81 16.54
N LYS A 96 18.22 -14.44 16.38
CA LYS A 96 17.14 -13.99 15.51
C LYS A 96 15.83 -14.04 16.25
N GLN A 97 15.00 -13.04 16.02
CA GLN A 97 13.61 -13.03 16.48
C GLN A 97 12.71 -12.60 15.34
N SER A 98 11.52 -13.21 15.27
CA SER A 98 10.49 -12.82 14.31
C SER A 98 9.24 -12.32 15.03
N GLN A 99 8.56 -11.38 14.39
CA GLN A 99 7.20 -10.98 14.71
C GLN A 99 6.43 -10.86 13.40
N SER A 100 5.17 -11.26 13.38
CA SER A 100 4.28 -11.07 12.24
C SER A 100 3.30 -9.95 12.52
N VAL A 101 3.00 -9.17 11.50
CA VAL A 101 1.90 -8.20 11.50
C VAL A 101 1.04 -8.42 10.27
N THR A 102 -0.19 -7.94 10.32
CA THR A 102 -1.14 -8.01 9.21
C THR A 102 -1.27 -6.64 8.55
N VAL A 103 -1.19 -6.61 7.24
CA VAL A 103 -1.71 -5.51 6.43
C VAL A 103 -3.11 -5.89 5.98
N ASN A 104 -4.09 -5.08 6.36
CA ASN A 104 -5.49 -5.35 6.09
C ASN A 104 -5.78 -5.22 4.59
N LYS A 105 -6.67 -6.08 4.09
CA LYS A 105 -7.16 -6.01 2.72
C LYS A 105 -7.92 -4.71 2.46
N ILE A 106 -7.84 -4.24 1.23
CA ILE A 106 -8.73 -3.21 0.69
C ILE A 106 -9.40 -3.74 -0.57
N ALA A 107 -10.53 -3.15 -0.96
CA ALA A 107 -11.15 -3.51 -2.23
C ALA A 107 -10.34 -2.96 -3.40
N GLU A 108 -10.24 -3.73 -4.49
CA GLU A 108 -9.70 -3.24 -5.74
C GLU A 108 -10.62 -2.21 -6.41
N ILE A 109 -10.03 -1.27 -7.15
CA ILE A 109 -10.79 -0.30 -7.94
C ILE A 109 -11.28 -0.91 -9.26
N ALA A 110 -10.49 -1.80 -9.86
CA ALA A 110 -10.80 -2.47 -11.13
C ALA A 110 -9.85 -3.66 -11.40
N ASP A 111 -10.14 -4.44 -12.46
CA ASP A 111 -9.14 -5.27 -13.12
C ASP A 111 -8.11 -4.38 -13.84
N TYR A 112 -6.82 -4.67 -13.65
CA TYR A 112 -5.74 -3.86 -14.19
C TYR A 112 -5.66 -3.91 -15.70
N THR A 113 -5.81 -5.10 -16.30
CA THR A 113 -5.66 -5.25 -17.75
C THR A 113 -6.81 -4.55 -18.46
N ALA A 114 -8.05 -4.68 -17.96
CA ALA A 114 -9.20 -3.93 -18.48
C ALA A 114 -8.98 -2.42 -18.34
N PHE A 115 -8.54 -1.96 -17.16
CA PHE A 115 -8.23 -0.55 -16.92
C PHE A 115 -7.15 -0.02 -17.89
N ALA A 116 -6.07 -0.78 -18.10
CA ALA A 116 -4.98 -0.40 -18.99
C ALA A 116 -5.42 -0.37 -20.46
N GLN A 117 -6.26 -1.31 -20.89
CA GLN A 117 -6.85 -1.32 -22.23
C GLN A 117 -7.69 -0.07 -22.48
N GLU A 118 -8.59 0.26 -21.55
CA GLU A 118 -9.46 1.42 -21.67
C GLU A 118 -8.66 2.73 -21.62
N TYR A 119 -7.68 2.82 -20.71
CA TYR A 119 -6.73 3.94 -20.67
C TYR A 119 -6.02 4.12 -22.01
N ASN A 120 -5.46 3.05 -22.57
CA ASN A 120 -4.72 3.10 -23.83
C ASN A 120 -5.64 3.49 -24.99
N TYR A 121 -6.89 3.02 -24.99
CA TYR A 121 -7.89 3.41 -25.97
C TYR A 121 -8.18 4.93 -25.92
N TYR A 122 -8.38 5.50 -24.73
CA TYR A 122 -8.56 6.95 -24.58
C TYR A 122 -7.33 7.74 -25.00
N SER A 123 -6.12 7.30 -24.64
CA SER A 123 -4.88 7.94 -25.11
C SER A 123 -4.76 7.97 -26.63
N LEU A 124 -5.22 6.92 -27.32
CA LEU A 124 -5.27 6.87 -28.79
C LEU A 124 -6.27 7.89 -29.36
N LEU A 125 -7.47 7.97 -28.79
CA LEU A 125 -8.49 8.95 -29.20
C LEU A 125 -8.04 10.40 -28.99
N ASP A 126 -7.30 10.66 -27.92
CA ASP A 126 -6.72 11.97 -27.61
C ASP A 126 -5.50 12.32 -28.48
N GLY A 127 -5.11 11.44 -29.42
CA GLY A 127 -3.95 11.63 -30.30
C GLY A 127 -2.60 11.48 -29.60
N VAL A 128 -2.57 10.87 -28.41
CA VAL A 128 -1.38 10.71 -27.56
C VAL A 128 -0.94 9.25 -27.55
N GLN A 129 -0.61 8.71 -28.74
CA GLN A 129 -0.38 7.27 -28.95
C GLN A 129 0.77 6.67 -28.12
N SER A 130 1.73 7.50 -27.69
CA SER A 130 2.85 7.06 -26.85
C SER A 130 2.55 7.07 -25.34
N ASP A 131 1.39 7.58 -24.90
CA ASP A 131 0.94 7.55 -23.50
C ASP A 131 0.14 6.24 -23.26
N GLN A 132 0.84 5.10 -23.23
CA GLN A 132 0.24 3.78 -22.98
C GLN A 132 0.73 3.13 -21.70
N LEU A 133 -0.21 2.63 -20.89
CA LEU A 133 0.06 1.71 -19.80
C LEU A 133 0.38 0.31 -20.35
N PRO A 134 1.30 -0.43 -19.71
CA PRO A 134 1.56 -1.81 -20.08
C PRO A 134 0.31 -2.66 -19.79
N LEU A 135 -0.06 -3.56 -20.71
CA LEU A 135 -1.23 -4.44 -20.50
C LEU A 135 -0.99 -5.53 -19.44
N ILE A 136 0.28 -5.79 -19.15
CA ILE A 136 0.74 -6.74 -18.13
C ILE A 136 1.64 -6.00 -17.15
N ALA A 137 1.23 -5.95 -15.89
CA ALA A 137 2.04 -5.39 -14.81
C ALA A 137 2.49 -6.48 -13.85
N LYS A 138 3.64 -6.25 -13.21
CA LYS A 138 4.13 -7.07 -12.10
C LYS A 138 3.53 -6.55 -10.79
N ASP A 139 3.36 -7.45 -9.83
CA ASP A 139 2.94 -7.09 -8.47
C ASP A 139 3.80 -5.97 -7.87
N GLY A 140 3.14 -4.97 -7.32
CA GLY A 140 3.75 -3.83 -6.62
C GLY A 140 3.29 -2.48 -7.16
N ILE A 141 4.12 -1.48 -6.95
CA ILE A 141 3.86 -0.11 -7.41
C ILE A 141 4.51 0.10 -8.78
N LEU A 142 3.69 0.13 -9.82
CA LEU A 142 4.08 0.56 -11.15
C LEU A 142 4.18 2.09 -11.16
N LYS A 143 5.35 2.62 -11.53
CA LYS A 143 5.53 4.06 -11.77
C LYS A 143 5.33 4.35 -13.24
N TYR A 144 4.56 5.39 -13.53
CA TYR A 144 4.26 5.77 -14.90
C TYR A 144 4.25 7.29 -15.04
N LYS A 145 4.86 7.83 -16.09
CA LYS A 145 4.88 9.27 -16.36
C LYS A 145 4.16 9.52 -17.67
N ARG A 146 3.03 10.23 -17.60
CA ARG A 146 2.27 10.64 -18.77
C ARG A 146 3.04 11.63 -19.63
N ASN A 147 2.70 11.71 -20.91
CA ASN A 147 3.28 12.67 -21.85
C ASN A 147 3.06 14.13 -21.43
N ASN A 148 1.96 14.39 -20.72
CA ASN A 148 1.65 15.72 -20.18
C ASN A 148 2.46 16.09 -18.93
N GLY A 149 3.35 15.19 -18.45
CA GLY A 149 4.23 15.40 -17.31
C GLY A 149 3.71 14.83 -15.98
N THR A 150 2.43 14.45 -15.91
CA THR A 150 1.82 13.91 -14.68
C THR A 150 2.44 12.57 -14.33
N GLN A 151 2.92 12.45 -13.08
CA GLN A 151 3.43 11.17 -12.56
C GLN A 151 2.30 10.41 -11.88
N MET A 152 2.16 9.15 -12.25
CA MET A 152 1.21 8.20 -11.69
C MET A 152 1.94 7.04 -11.02
N TYR A 153 1.34 6.52 -9.97
CA TYR A 153 1.74 5.32 -9.26
C TYR A 153 0.53 4.41 -9.21
N LEU A 154 0.63 3.20 -9.75
CA LEU A 154 -0.45 2.23 -9.79
C LEU A 154 -0.06 1.06 -8.90
N ASN A 155 -0.87 0.74 -7.90
CA ASN A 155 -0.67 -0.47 -7.12
C ASN A 155 -1.39 -1.63 -7.79
N VAL A 156 -0.63 -2.55 -8.37
CA VAL A 156 -1.17 -3.76 -9.01
C VAL A 156 -0.80 -4.97 -8.17
N GLN A 157 -1.77 -5.80 -7.80
CA GLN A 157 -1.55 -7.06 -7.08
C GLN A 157 -2.31 -8.19 -7.79
N GLY A 158 -1.59 -9.12 -8.40
CA GLY A 158 -2.19 -10.07 -9.34
C GLY A 158 -2.79 -9.34 -10.55
N SER A 159 -4.05 -9.61 -10.86
CA SER A 159 -4.82 -8.88 -11.88
C SER A 159 -5.50 -7.62 -11.33
N ASN A 160 -5.43 -7.36 -10.03
CA ASN A 160 -6.22 -6.28 -9.42
C ASN A 160 -5.45 -4.96 -9.41
N LEU A 161 -6.09 -3.91 -9.89
CA LEU A 161 -5.65 -2.54 -9.64
C LEU A 161 -6.22 -2.11 -8.28
N MET A 162 -5.35 -2.01 -7.28
CA MET A 162 -5.73 -1.66 -5.91
C MET A 162 -5.93 -0.16 -5.72
N GLY A 163 -5.30 0.66 -6.57
CA GLY A 163 -5.46 2.11 -6.53
C GLY A 163 -4.44 2.83 -7.40
N VAL A 164 -4.69 4.12 -7.61
CA VAL A 164 -3.82 5.03 -8.38
C VAL A 164 -3.49 6.24 -7.53
N ALA A 165 -2.22 6.66 -7.50
CA ALA A 165 -1.81 7.95 -6.95
C ALA A 165 -1.26 8.83 -8.07
N MET A 166 -1.66 10.10 -8.08
CA MET A 166 -1.19 11.09 -9.04
C MET A 166 -0.45 12.21 -8.32
N LYS A 167 0.77 12.51 -8.76
CA LYS A 167 1.56 13.60 -8.21
C LYS A 167 1.39 14.87 -9.05
N GLY A 168 1.03 15.97 -8.38
CA GLY A 168 1.05 17.32 -8.94
C GLY A 168 2.00 18.24 -8.16
N SER A 169 2.38 19.39 -8.74
CA SER A 169 3.17 20.41 -8.03
C SER A 169 2.26 21.50 -7.46
N LEU A 170 2.54 21.98 -6.25
CA LEU A 170 1.85 23.14 -5.67
C LEU A 170 2.11 24.42 -6.47
N SER A 171 3.23 24.49 -7.20
CA SER A 171 3.55 25.58 -8.13
C SER A 171 2.61 25.63 -9.33
N ASP A 172 2.02 24.49 -9.72
CA ASP A 172 1.12 24.41 -10.88
C ASP A 172 -0.22 25.10 -10.61
N ARG A 173 -0.59 25.37 -9.34
CA ARG A 173 -1.80 26.11 -9.00
C ARG A 173 -1.85 27.49 -9.66
N ASN A 174 -0.68 28.12 -9.82
CA ASN A 174 -0.53 29.41 -10.48
C ASN A 174 -0.32 29.26 -12.00
N ARG A 175 -0.01 28.05 -12.48
CA ARG A 175 0.22 27.72 -13.89
C ARG A 175 -1.00 27.02 -14.47
N LYS A 176 -1.98 27.81 -14.92
CA LYS A 176 -3.28 27.32 -15.45
C LYS A 176 -3.13 26.13 -16.41
N ALA A 177 -2.17 26.16 -17.33
CA ALA A 177 -1.94 25.09 -18.30
C ALA A 177 -1.59 23.73 -17.65
N ASN A 178 -0.68 23.71 -16.68
CA ASN A 178 -0.26 22.47 -16.00
C ASN A 178 -1.38 21.93 -15.12
N LEU A 179 -2.08 22.83 -14.42
CA LEU A 179 -3.24 22.46 -13.63
C LEU A 179 -4.37 21.87 -14.49
N THR A 180 -4.59 22.41 -15.70
CA THR A 180 -5.55 21.83 -16.66
C THR A 180 -5.13 20.44 -17.11
N LYS A 181 -3.84 20.21 -17.42
CA LYS A 181 -3.31 18.87 -17.78
C LYS A 181 -3.49 17.85 -16.65
N PHE A 182 -3.22 18.28 -15.41
CA PHE A 182 -3.45 17.44 -14.23
C PHE A 182 -4.94 17.10 -14.07
N LYS A 183 -5.83 18.08 -14.18
CA LYS A 183 -7.28 17.87 -14.09
C LYS A 183 -7.82 16.96 -15.19
N ALA A 184 -7.34 17.11 -16.42
CA ALA A 184 -7.70 16.20 -17.52
C ALA A 184 -7.31 14.75 -17.16
N SER A 185 -6.11 14.57 -16.62
CA SER A 185 -5.64 13.27 -16.16
C SER A 185 -6.51 12.72 -15.04
N LEU A 186 -6.87 13.55 -14.05
CA LEU A 186 -7.71 13.15 -12.92
C LEU A 186 -9.13 12.81 -13.37
N SER A 187 -9.66 13.54 -14.35
CA SER A 187 -10.98 13.27 -14.95
C SER A 187 -11.01 11.91 -15.63
N LEU A 188 -9.96 11.56 -16.38
CA LEU A 188 -9.83 10.24 -17.00
C LEU A 188 -9.76 9.14 -15.94
N ILE A 189 -8.92 9.28 -14.90
CA ILE A 189 -8.85 8.26 -13.84
C ILE A 189 -10.19 8.12 -13.09
N ALA A 190 -10.88 9.24 -12.84
CA ALA A 190 -12.23 9.21 -12.26
C ALA A 190 -13.21 8.45 -13.16
N GLN A 191 -13.16 8.66 -14.48
CA GLN A 191 -13.97 7.92 -15.44
C GLN A 191 -13.71 6.42 -15.38
N LEU A 192 -12.43 6.04 -15.53
CA LEU A 192 -12.01 4.65 -15.62
C LEU A 192 -12.21 3.88 -14.30
N SER A 193 -12.30 4.57 -13.17
CA SER A 193 -12.65 3.98 -11.88
C SER A 193 -14.16 3.91 -11.62
N GLY A 194 -15.00 4.42 -12.54
CA GLY A 194 -16.46 4.47 -12.38
C GLY A 194 -16.98 5.63 -11.52
N ALA A 195 -16.12 6.59 -11.16
CA ALA A 195 -16.50 7.75 -10.38
C ALA A 195 -17.14 8.87 -11.24
N ASN A 196 -17.88 9.77 -10.58
CA ASN A 196 -18.43 10.96 -11.24
C ASN A 196 -17.35 12.02 -11.46
N GLN A 197 -16.85 12.11 -12.69
CA GLN A 197 -15.78 13.03 -13.10
C GLN A 197 -16.03 14.48 -12.67
N LYS A 198 -17.23 15.02 -12.96
CA LYS A 198 -17.57 16.43 -12.67
C LYS A 198 -17.50 16.70 -11.18
N ALA A 199 -18.01 15.78 -10.37
CA ALA A 199 -17.99 15.90 -8.92
C ALA A 199 -16.57 15.79 -8.35
N VAL A 200 -15.75 14.85 -8.84
CA VAL A 200 -14.33 14.71 -8.47
C VAL A 200 -13.57 16.00 -8.77
N ILE A 201 -13.67 16.54 -9.99
CA ILE A 201 -12.97 17.77 -10.38
C ILE A 201 -13.47 18.98 -9.57
N LYS A 202 -14.77 19.08 -9.29
CA LYS A 202 -15.33 20.11 -8.41
C LYS A 202 -14.73 20.03 -7.01
N HIS A 203 -14.63 18.83 -6.43
CA HIS A 203 -14.07 18.63 -5.10
C HIS A 203 -12.57 18.94 -5.06
N PHE A 204 -11.82 18.44 -6.04
CA PHE A 204 -10.40 18.75 -6.20
C PHE A 204 -10.13 20.26 -6.26
N ASN A 205 -10.91 21.00 -7.06
CA ASN A 205 -10.81 22.46 -7.14
C ASN A 205 -11.09 23.13 -5.79
N LYS A 206 -12.07 22.63 -5.03
CA LYS A 206 -12.38 23.13 -3.69
C LYS A 206 -11.20 22.90 -2.75
N GLN A 207 -10.68 21.68 -2.69
CA GLN A 207 -9.51 21.33 -1.87
C GLN A 207 -8.31 22.22 -2.20
N LEU A 208 -7.97 22.39 -3.48
CA LEU A 208 -6.87 23.28 -3.90
C LEU A 208 -7.02 24.73 -3.44
N LYS A 209 -8.25 25.27 -3.38
CA LYS A 209 -8.50 26.63 -2.86
C LYS A 209 -8.30 26.70 -1.35
N HIS A 210 -8.74 25.69 -0.61
CA HIS A 210 -8.58 25.63 0.85
C HIS A 210 -7.12 25.43 1.30
N LEU A 211 -6.22 24.99 0.42
CA LEU A 211 -4.79 24.92 0.73
C LEU A 211 -4.16 26.29 1.08
N ASN A 212 -4.83 27.40 0.74
CA ASN A 212 -4.39 28.75 1.10
C ASN A 212 -4.95 29.22 2.46
N GLU A 213 -5.87 28.47 3.06
CA GLU A 213 -6.41 28.76 4.39
C GLU A 213 -5.49 28.09 5.42
N SER A 214 -4.69 28.88 6.14
CA SER A 214 -3.64 28.48 7.08
C SER A 214 -4.07 27.61 8.28
N SER A 215 -5.32 27.15 8.34
CA SER A 215 -5.93 26.51 9.52
C SER A 215 -6.54 25.13 9.30
N LYS A 216 -6.55 24.57 8.08
CA LYS A 216 -7.11 23.23 7.82
C LYS A 216 -6.05 22.24 7.37
N THR A 217 -5.43 21.57 8.34
CA THR A 217 -4.52 20.44 8.14
C THR A 217 -5.22 19.15 7.73
N THR A 218 -6.56 19.14 7.72
CA THR A 218 -7.37 17.96 7.38
C THR A 218 -8.13 18.18 6.07
N ILE A 219 -7.58 17.63 5.00
CA ILE A 219 -8.27 17.54 3.71
C ILE A 219 -9.20 16.33 3.78
N LYS A 220 -10.52 16.55 3.78
CA LYS A 220 -11.48 15.44 3.80
C LYS A 220 -11.43 14.70 2.46
N PRO A 221 -11.40 13.35 2.44
CA PRO A 221 -11.57 12.57 1.23
C PRO A 221 -12.93 12.83 0.59
N TYR A 222 -13.02 12.64 -0.73
CA TYR A 222 -14.27 12.65 -1.47
C TYR A 222 -14.57 11.25 -2.00
N GLN A 223 -15.80 10.77 -1.80
CA GLN A 223 -16.21 9.45 -2.28
C GLN A 223 -17.24 9.57 -3.40
N SER A 224 -17.08 8.77 -4.46
CA SER A 224 -18.02 8.67 -5.57
C SER A 224 -18.11 7.21 -6.03
N HIS A 225 -19.29 6.61 -5.98
CA HIS A 225 -19.52 5.19 -6.30
C HIS A 225 -18.54 4.24 -5.60
N ASN A 226 -18.34 4.45 -4.29
CA ASN A 226 -17.36 3.75 -3.44
C ASN A 226 -15.88 4.00 -3.76
N ILE A 227 -15.55 4.81 -4.77
CA ILE A 227 -14.17 5.23 -5.03
C ILE A 227 -13.85 6.45 -4.18
N GLU A 228 -12.82 6.35 -3.34
CA GLU A 228 -12.29 7.43 -2.52
C GLU A 228 -11.19 8.20 -3.26
N PHE A 229 -11.29 9.53 -3.20
CA PHE A 229 -10.31 10.49 -3.69
C PHE A 229 -9.76 11.27 -2.49
N ASN A 230 -8.57 10.91 -2.02
CA ASN A 230 -7.89 11.61 -0.94
C ASN A 230 -6.75 12.47 -1.50
N MET A 231 -6.52 13.65 -0.93
CA MET A 231 -5.39 14.49 -1.30
C MET A 231 -4.49 14.73 -0.09
N ASP A 232 -3.22 14.39 -0.24
CA ASP A 232 -2.19 14.68 0.76
C ASP A 232 -1.14 15.65 0.21
N LEU A 233 -0.52 16.40 1.11
CA LEU A 233 0.56 17.33 0.81
C LEU A 233 1.90 16.73 1.22
N ALA A 234 2.93 16.94 0.40
CA ALA A 234 4.30 16.64 0.76
C ALA A 234 5.24 17.65 0.10
N ASP A 235 5.99 18.38 0.93
CA ASP A 235 6.92 19.42 0.50
C ASP A 235 6.27 20.45 -0.45
N ASP A 236 6.73 20.50 -1.70
CA ASP A 236 6.25 21.39 -2.77
C ASP A 236 5.24 20.70 -3.72
N ALA A 237 4.76 19.51 -3.35
CA ALA A 237 3.88 18.67 -4.14
C ALA A 237 2.60 18.30 -3.39
N PHE A 238 1.61 17.85 -4.16
CA PHE A 238 0.43 17.18 -3.65
C PHE A 238 0.23 15.84 -4.36
N TYR A 239 -0.38 14.90 -3.66
CA TYR A 239 -0.73 13.59 -4.18
C TYR A 239 -2.23 13.43 -4.10
N VAL A 240 -2.85 13.00 -5.20
CA VAL A 240 -4.26 12.57 -5.20
C VAL A 240 -4.27 11.05 -5.28
N TYR A 241 -4.75 10.40 -4.24
CA TYR A 241 -4.96 8.95 -4.14
C TYR A 241 -6.38 8.61 -4.56
N VAL A 242 -6.50 7.58 -5.39
CA VAL A 242 -7.75 6.99 -5.88
C VAL A 242 -7.78 5.53 -5.44
N THR A 243 -8.62 5.22 -4.46
CA THR A 243 -8.75 3.90 -3.82
C THR A 243 -10.22 3.55 -3.61
N LYS A 244 -10.53 2.39 -3.03
CA LYS A 244 -11.89 1.95 -2.70
C LYS A 244 -12.01 1.56 -1.23
#